data_AF-A0A8S3UUV0-F1
#
_entry.id   AF-A0A8S3UUV0-F1
#
_cell.length_a   1.000
_cell.length_b   1.000
_cell.length_c   1.000
_cell.angle_alpha   90.00
_cell.angle_beta   90.00
_cell.angle_gamma   90.00
#
_symmetry.space_group_name_H-M   'P 1'
#
loop_
_entity.id
_entity.type
_entity.pdbx_description
1 polymer ?
#
loop_
_entity_poly.entity_id
_entity_poly.type
_entity_poly.pdbx_seq_one_letter_code
_entity_poly.pdbx_strand_id
1 'polypeptide(L)'
;MIFADYYDKRLVIVQCDGTLECEINLSPLNPFDVTCIDDKTVAVTTYADNKIVIVDTKSKQVTKTIETGKCRGITHRQGQLLYCEIGKGIVGIQLSNYKLCTLVKDNTIRNDYSYITTAGENIFYTDYGSTVKCYSVKGDKLWEYKNESIMNGVTGIAVDEHGIVSVISNSNRSIVLISSDGKISRTLLTAKDRITTSYGMYFHINKLCVVSYSGHLLKFDIA
;
A
#
# COMPACT_ATOMS: atom_id res chain seq x y z
N MET A 1 -4.65 12.10 6.14
CA MET A 1 -4.64 10.71 5.64
C MET A 1 -5.51 10.63 4.40
N ILE A 2 -5.13 9.82 3.42
CA ILE A 2 -5.84 9.72 2.13
C ILE A 2 -6.10 8.24 1.85
N PHE A 3 -7.31 7.92 1.41
CA PHE A 3 -7.73 6.56 1.09
C PHE A 3 -8.36 6.49 -0.29
N ALA A 4 -8.14 5.38 -0.99
CA ALA A 4 -8.84 5.03 -2.22
C ALA A 4 -10.12 4.26 -1.89
N ASP A 5 -11.27 4.82 -2.26
CA ASP A 5 -12.58 4.20 -2.11
C ASP A 5 -13.01 3.59 -3.44
N TYR A 6 -12.77 2.28 -3.58
CA TYR A 6 -12.99 1.52 -4.81
C TYR A 6 -14.45 1.52 -5.27
N TYR A 7 -15.40 1.43 -4.34
CA TYR A 7 -16.82 1.26 -4.65
C TYR A 7 -17.49 2.58 -5.00
N ASP A 8 -17.20 3.63 -4.23
CA ASP A 8 -17.74 4.98 -4.50
C ASP A 8 -16.89 5.76 -5.49
N LYS A 9 -15.81 5.16 -6.02
CA LYS A 9 -14.93 5.71 -7.05
C LYS A 9 -14.39 7.09 -6.70
N ARG A 10 -13.85 7.22 -5.48
CA ARG A 10 -13.35 8.50 -4.96
C ARG A 10 -12.07 8.33 -4.14
N LEU A 11 -11.40 9.45 -3.87
CA LEU A 11 -10.46 9.56 -2.76
C LEU A 11 -11.15 10.21 -1.57
N VAL A 12 -10.87 9.69 -0.38
CA VAL A 12 -11.33 10.27 0.89
C VAL A 12 -10.11 10.79 1.64
N ILE A 13 -10.12 12.09 1.94
CA ILE A 13 -9.09 12.78 2.71
C ILE A 13 -9.66 13.07 4.09
N VAL A 14 -9.00 12.57 5.13
CA VAL A 14 -9.38 12.79 6.53
C VAL A 14 -8.21 13.35 7.33
N GLN A 15 -8.53 14.17 8.32
CA GLN A 15 -7.58 14.64 9.30
C GLN A 15 -7.12 13.50 10.22
N CYS A 16 -6.03 13.73 10.96
CA CYS A 16 -5.45 12.73 11.83
C CYS A 16 -6.34 12.34 13.02
N ASP A 17 -7.32 13.15 13.39
CA ASP A 17 -8.36 12.82 14.37
C ASP A 17 -9.45 11.89 13.78
N GLY A 18 -9.57 11.81 12.45
CA GLY A 18 -10.58 11.04 11.72
C GLY A 18 -11.67 11.92 11.09
N THR A 19 -11.62 13.23 11.28
CA THR A 19 -12.57 14.19 10.69
C THR A 19 -12.42 14.23 9.17
N LEU A 20 -13.54 14.12 8.44
CA LEU A 20 -13.54 14.25 6.98
C LEU A 20 -13.10 15.66 6.57
N GLU A 21 -12.08 15.74 5.71
CA GLU A 21 -11.59 17.00 5.17
C GLU A 21 -12.13 17.24 3.76
N CYS A 22 -12.04 16.23 2.89
CA CYS A 22 -12.41 16.37 1.49
C CYS A 22 -12.66 15.01 0.82
N GLU A 23 -13.50 15.01 -0.21
CA GLU A 23 -13.65 13.91 -1.16
C GLU A 23 -13.31 14.37 -2.58
N ILE A 24 -12.67 13.50 -3.36
CA ILE A 24 -12.31 13.74 -4.76
C ILE A 24 -12.92 12.64 -5.61
N ASN A 25 -13.88 12.99 -6.48
CA ASN A 25 -14.53 12.04 -7.38
C ASN A 25 -13.56 11.64 -8.51
N LEU A 26 -13.39 10.33 -8.71
CA LEU A 26 -12.55 9.74 -9.76
C LEU A 26 -13.36 8.94 -10.80
N SER A 27 -14.69 8.95 -10.73
CA SER A 27 -15.54 8.26 -11.70
C SER A 27 -15.21 8.70 -13.14
N PRO A 28 -15.06 7.75 -14.10
CA PRO A 28 -15.46 6.35 -14.00
C PRO A 28 -14.41 5.38 -13.43
N LEU A 29 -13.21 5.85 -13.04
CA LEU A 29 -12.09 5.02 -12.63
C LEU A 29 -12.37 4.22 -11.35
N ASN A 30 -11.72 3.06 -11.21
CA ASN A 30 -11.79 2.22 -10.01
C ASN A 30 -10.50 2.38 -9.17
N PRO A 31 -10.41 3.38 -8.27
CA PRO A 31 -9.21 3.59 -7.46
C PRO A 31 -8.96 2.40 -6.53
N PHE A 32 -7.70 2.01 -6.37
CA PHE A 32 -7.31 0.83 -5.60
C PHE A 32 -6.38 1.16 -4.44
N ASP A 33 -5.19 1.69 -4.75
CA ASP A 33 -4.21 2.11 -3.75
C ASP A 33 -3.73 3.52 -4.06
N VAL A 34 -3.27 4.22 -3.03
CA VAL A 34 -2.91 5.64 -3.09
C VAL A 34 -1.65 5.94 -2.31
N THR A 35 -0.79 6.79 -2.87
CA THR A 35 0.41 7.29 -2.20
C THR A 35 0.58 8.79 -2.42
N CYS A 36 1.13 9.49 -1.43
CA CYS A 36 1.45 10.91 -1.55
C CYS A 36 2.77 11.11 -2.29
N ILE A 37 2.76 11.95 -3.32
CA ILE A 37 3.98 12.46 -3.96
C ILE A 37 4.51 13.64 -3.13
N ASP A 38 3.62 14.54 -2.74
CA ASP A 38 3.84 15.69 -1.86
C ASP A 38 2.52 16.06 -1.13
N ASP A 39 2.49 17.19 -0.43
CA ASP A 39 1.33 17.64 0.35
C ASP A 39 0.07 17.93 -0.48
N LYS A 40 0.21 18.11 -1.79
CA LYS A 40 -0.88 18.51 -2.70
C LYS A 40 -1.08 17.55 -3.87
N THR A 41 -0.22 16.55 -3.99
CA THR A 41 -0.21 15.65 -5.14
C THR A 41 -0.18 14.21 -4.67
N VAL A 42 -1.10 13.40 -5.20
CA VAL A 42 -1.15 11.95 -4.94
C VAL A 42 -1.09 11.17 -6.24
N ALA A 43 -0.57 9.95 -6.16
CA ALA A 43 -0.67 8.95 -7.21
C ALA A 43 -1.63 7.84 -6.78
N VAL A 44 -2.49 7.41 -7.70
CA VAL A 44 -3.54 6.42 -7.45
C VAL A 44 -3.45 5.34 -8.51
N THR A 45 -3.36 4.08 -8.12
CA THR A 45 -3.56 2.95 -9.05
C THR A 45 -5.04 2.69 -9.25
N THR A 46 -5.41 2.34 -10.47
CA THR A 46 -6.79 2.03 -10.83
C THR A 46 -6.92 0.56 -11.21
N TYR A 47 -7.67 -0.20 -10.43
CA TYR A 47 -7.70 -1.66 -10.47
C TYR A 47 -8.14 -2.25 -11.82
N ALA A 48 -9.29 -1.77 -12.32
CA ALA A 48 -9.92 -2.28 -13.54
C ALA A 48 -9.39 -1.57 -14.79
N ASP A 49 -8.98 -0.31 -14.65
CA ASP A 49 -8.56 0.53 -15.77
C ASP A 49 -7.08 0.36 -16.14
N ASN A 50 -6.29 -0.31 -15.29
CA ASN A 50 -4.86 -0.59 -15.50
C ASN A 50 -4.02 0.68 -15.71
N LYS A 51 -4.29 1.71 -14.92
CA LYS A 51 -3.64 3.02 -15.01
C LYS A 51 -3.13 3.45 -13.64
N ILE A 52 -2.20 4.39 -13.68
CA ILE A 52 -1.89 5.26 -12.56
C ILE A 52 -2.36 6.67 -12.91
N VAL A 53 -3.13 7.30 -12.03
CA VAL A 53 -3.51 8.71 -12.17
C VAL A 53 -2.82 9.55 -11.12
N ILE A 54 -2.37 10.74 -11.52
CA ILE A 54 -1.84 11.77 -10.63
C ILE A 54 -2.94 12.78 -10.39
N VAL A 55 -3.23 13.06 -9.12
CA VAL A 55 -4.32 13.93 -8.71
C VAL A 55 -3.76 15.09 -7.90
N ASP A 56 -4.11 16.30 -8.30
CA ASP A 56 -3.88 17.50 -7.49
C ASP A 56 -5.04 17.63 -6.49
N THR A 57 -4.74 17.51 -5.20
CA THR A 57 -5.75 17.45 -4.12
C THR A 57 -6.41 18.80 -3.88
N LYS A 58 -5.76 19.91 -4.27
CA LYS A 58 -6.30 21.27 -4.11
C LYS A 58 -7.40 21.58 -5.13
N SER A 59 -7.11 21.37 -6.41
CA SER A 59 -8.05 21.54 -7.53
C SER A 59 -9.00 20.36 -7.68
N LYS A 60 -8.68 19.22 -7.05
CA LYS A 60 -9.44 17.96 -7.11
C LYS A 60 -9.52 17.41 -8.53
N GLN A 61 -8.48 17.60 -9.32
CA GLN A 61 -8.42 17.18 -10.72
C GLN A 61 -7.31 16.15 -10.95
N VAL A 62 -7.59 15.22 -11.86
CA VAL A 62 -6.55 14.36 -12.45
C VAL A 62 -5.70 15.24 -13.36
N THR A 63 -4.40 15.37 -13.04
CA THR A 63 -3.45 16.17 -13.81
C THR A 63 -2.63 15.35 -14.79
N LYS A 64 -2.53 14.03 -14.56
CA LYS A 64 -1.82 13.10 -15.43
C LYS A 64 -2.41 11.70 -15.35
N THR A 65 -2.44 11.02 -16.49
CA THR A 65 -2.74 9.59 -16.59
C THR A 65 -1.55 8.86 -17.19
N ILE A 66 -1.18 7.74 -16.59
CA ILE A 66 -0.07 6.88 -17.01
C ILE A 66 -0.65 5.50 -17.29
N GLU A 67 -0.50 5.04 -18.52
CA GLU A 67 -0.93 3.69 -18.92
C GLU A 67 0.04 2.65 -18.35
N THR A 68 -0.51 1.57 -17.78
CA THR A 68 0.27 0.51 -17.13
C THR A 68 -0.28 -0.87 -17.49
N GLY A 69 0.39 -1.93 -17.04
CA GLY A 69 -0.24 -3.25 -16.96
C GLY A 69 -1.23 -3.32 -15.80
N LYS A 70 -1.54 -4.54 -15.34
CA LYS A 70 -2.37 -4.76 -14.14
C LYS A 70 -1.64 -4.31 -12.88
N CYS A 71 -1.73 -3.02 -12.57
CA CYS A 71 -1.08 -2.38 -11.42
C CYS A 71 -1.91 -2.50 -10.14
N ARG A 72 -1.26 -2.73 -8.99
CA ARG A 72 -1.90 -2.88 -7.67
C ARG A 72 -1.33 -1.89 -6.67
N GLY A 73 -0.68 -2.34 -5.61
CA GLY A 73 -0.12 -1.45 -4.60
C GLY A 73 0.83 -0.43 -5.21
N ILE A 74 0.86 0.77 -4.63
CA ILE A 74 1.72 1.88 -5.05
C ILE A 74 2.36 2.59 -3.86
N THR A 75 3.63 2.97 -4.01
CA THR A 75 4.34 3.80 -3.03
C THR A 75 5.21 4.83 -3.74
N HIS A 76 5.49 5.94 -3.06
CA HIS A 76 6.40 6.97 -3.54
C HIS A 76 7.72 6.94 -2.76
N ARG A 77 8.84 7.07 -3.47
CA ARG A 77 10.19 7.15 -2.92
C ARG A 77 11.06 8.06 -3.77
N GLN A 78 11.59 9.13 -3.18
CA GLN A 78 12.64 9.97 -3.78
C GLN A 78 12.37 10.39 -5.24
N GLY A 79 11.15 10.84 -5.54
CA GLY A 79 10.78 11.27 -6.90
C GLY A 79 10.50 10.11 -7.87
N GLN A 80 10.34 8.90 -7.35
CA GLN A 80 9.96 7.70 -8.10
C GLN A 80 8.69 7.08 -7.50
N LEU A 81 7.74 6.71 -8.35
CA LEU A 81 6.63 5.85 -7.96
C LEU A 81 7.04 4.39 -8.17
N LEU A 82 6.81 3.53 -7.19
CA LEU A 82 6.98 2.09 -7.31
C LEU A 82 5.62 1.42 -7.18
N TYR A 83 5.33 0.46 -8.05
CA TYR A 83 4.07 -0.27 -8.00
C TYR A 83 4.24 -1.76 -8.36
N CYS A 84 3.34 -2.58 -7.86
CA CYS A 84 3.27 -4.00 -8.22
C CYS A 84 2.50 -4.16 -9.54
N GLU A 85 3.07 -4.86 -10.52
CA GLU A 85 2.42 -5.20 -11.80
C GLU A 85 2.34 -6.72 -11.97
N ILE A 86 1.12 -7.25 -12.13
CA ILE A 86 0.87 -8.69 -12.27
C ILE A 86 1.62 -9.24 -13.48
N GLY A 87 2.40 -10.30 -13.26
CA GLY A 87 3.21 -10.96 -14.29
C GLY A 87 4.52 -10.26 -14.67
N LYS A 88 4.87 -9.14 -14.01
CA LYS A 88 6.11 -8.40 -14.28
C LYS A 88 6.97 -8.16 -13.03
N GLY A 89 6.35 -7.98 -11.87
CA GLY A 89 7.04 -7.71 -10.61
C GLY A 89 6.88 -6.25 -10.15
N ILE A 90 7.96 -5.63 -9.68
CA ILE A 90 7.95 -4.25 -9.19
C ILE A 90 8.46 -3.32 -10.29
N VAL A 91 7.64 -2.35 -10.66
CA VAL A 91 7.92 -1.38 -11.70
C VAL A 91 8.03 0.00 -11.08
N GLY A 92 9.03 0.77 -11.52
CA GLY A 92 9.27 2.14 -11.13
C GLY A 92 8.93 3.12 -12.24
N ILE A 93 8.42 4.29 -11.87
CA ILE A 93 8.18 5.45 -12.73
C ILE A 93 8.97 6.62 -12.17
N GLN A 94 9.94 7.12 -12.92
CA GLN A 94 10.66 8.34 -12.54
C GLN A 94 9.75 9.56 -12.79
N LEU A 95 9.42 10.34 -11.77
CA LEU A 95 8.45 11.45 -11.91
C LEU A 95 8.97 12.62 -12.76
N SER A 96 10.29 12.79 -12.90
CA SER A 96 10.87 13.89 -13.68
C SER A 96 10.66 13.75 -15.19
N ASN A 97 10.47 12.53 -15.69
CA ASN A 97 10.31 12.27 -17.13
C ASN A 97 9.31 11.14 -17.44
N TYR A 98 8.65 10.59 -16.43
CA TYR A 98 7.72 9.46 -16.51
C TYR A 98 8.29 8.20 -17.16
N LYS A 99 9.62 8.02 -17.12
CA LYS A 99 10.27 6.83 -17.66
C LYS A 99 9.99 5.63 -16.76
N LEU A 100 9.56 4.53 -17.37
CA LEU A 100 9.34 3.25 -16.70
C LEU A 100 10.64 2.42 -16.63
N CYS A 101 10.84 1.73 -15.52
CA CYS A 101 11.85 0.67 -15.37
C CYS A 101 11.31 -0.47 -14.51
N THR A 102 11.63 -1.72 -14.85
CA THR A 102 11.38 -2.85 -13.95
C THR A 102 12.54 -2.95 -12.96
N LEU A 103 12.26 -2.80 -11.66
CA LEU A 103 13.27 -2.90 -10.60
C LEU A 103 13.43 -4.34 -10.14
N VAL A 104 12.31 -5.03 -9.91
CA VAL A 104 12.29 -6.43 -9.47
C VAL A 104 11.50 -7.22 -10.50
N LYS A 105 12.13 -8.24 -11.08
CA LYS A 105 11.43 -9.23 -11.89
C LYS A 105 10.94 -10.34 -10.96
N ASP A 106 9.66 -10.29 -10.62
CA ASP A 106 9.02 -11.33 -9.82
C ASP A 106 7.68 -11.74 -10.45
N ASN A 107 7.71 -12.90 -11.13
CA ASN A 107 6.56 -13.47 -11.82
C ASN A 107 5.63 -14.24 -10.87
N THR A 108 5.88 -14.24 -9.56
CA THR A 108 4.95 -14.82 -8.58
C THR A 108 3.82 -13.87 -8.23
N ILE A 109 3.95 -12.57 -8.54
CA ILE A 109 2.84 -11.61 -8.42
C ILE A 109 1.76 -12.02 -9.42
N ARG A 110 0.82 -12.83 -8.93
CA ARG A 110 -0.24 -13.46 -9.71
C ARG A 110 -1.62 -12.98 -9.32
N ASN A 111 -1.70 -12.08 -8.34
CA ASN A 111 -2.94 -11.77 -7.67
C ASN A 111 -3.17 -10.26 -7.57
N ASP A 112 -4.44 -9.98 -7.34
CA ASP A 112 -5.10 -8.71 -7.36
C ASP A 112 -4.93 -7.88 -6.08
N TYR A 113 -4.32 -8.41 -5.02
CA TYR A 113 -4.19 -7.73 -3.72
C TYR A 113 -2.74 -7.65 -3.21
N SER A 114 -1.83 -7.23 -4.09
CA SER A 114 -0.44 -6.97 -3.71
C SER A 114 -0.26 -5.52 -3.30
N TYR A 115 0.26 -5.25 -2.11
CA TYR A 115 0.55 -3.91 -1.59
C TYR A 115 2.06 -3.73 -1.46
N ILE A 116 2.56 -2.51 -1.59
CA ILE A 116 4.00 -2.20 -1.59
C ILE A 116 4.30 -1.01 -0.67
N THR A 117 5.44 -1.06 0.00
CA THR A 117 6.00 0.07 0.75
C THR A 117 7.53 0.06 0.68
N THR A 118 8.17 1.10 1.18
CA THR A 118 9.64 1.24 1.15
C THR A 118 10.17 1.88 2.41
N ALA A 119 11.34 1.43 2.88
CA ALA A 119 12.14 2.13 3.88
C ALA A 119 13.61 2.09 3.47
N GLY A 120 14.26 3.25 3.40
CA GLY A 120 15.65 3.35 2.94
C GLY A 120 15.86 2.75 1.55
N GLU A 121 16.74 1.76 1.45
CA GLU A 121 17.07 1.04 0.21
C GLU A 121 16.27 -0.26 0.02
N ASN A 122 15.26 -0.49 0.87
CA ASN A 122 14.47 -1.71 0.87
C ASN A 122 13.05 -1.46 0.33
N ILE A 123 12.59 -2.42 -0.45
CA ILE A 123 11.24 -2.51 -0.99
C ILE A 123 10.57 -3.72 -0.33
N PHE A 124 9.42 -3.49 0.28
CA PHE A 124 8.61 -4.53 0.90
C PHE A 124 7.29 -4.64 0.16
N TYR A 125 6.83 -5.84 -0.12
CA TYR A 125 5.49 -6.02 -0.68
C TYR A 125 4.84 -7.31 -0.22
N THR A 126 3.51 -7.31 -0.23
CA THR A 126 2.68 -8.49 0.03
C THR A 126 2.39 -9.22 -1.29
N ASP A 127 2.60 -10.54 -1.30
CA ASP A 127 2.09 -11.41 -2.36
C ASP A 127 0.90 -12.16 -1.79
N TYR A 128 -0.27 -12.06 -2.45
CA TYR A 128 -1.55 -12.52 -1.91
C TYR A 128 -1.47 -13.94 -1.37
N GLY A 129 -2.07 -14.15 -0.20
CA GLY A 129 -1.96 -15.36 0.58
C GLY A 129 -1.28 -15.05 1.91
N SER A 130 -0.03 -15.50 2.04
CA SER A 130 0.68 -15.60 3.32
C SER A 130 2.13 -15.12 3.28
N THR A 131 2.48 -14.30 2.28
CA THR A 131 3.88 -14.00 1.97
C THR A 131 4.15 -12.50 1.98
N VAL A 132 5.25 -12.12 2.62
CA VAL A 132 5.87 -10.80 2.53
C VAL A 132 7.28 -10.98 2.00
N LYS A 133 7.66 -10.16 1.03
CA LYS A 133 8.99 -10.21 0.42
C LYS A 133 9.69 -8.88 0.60
N CYS A 134 11.00 -8.94 0.79
CA CYS A 134 11.87 -7.78 0.83
C CYS A 134 12.92 -7.88 -0.28
N TYR A 135 13.06 -6.79 -1.03
CA TYR A 135 14.05 -6.62 -2.07
C TYR A 135 14.87 -5.35 -1.82
N SER A 136 16.10 -5.30 -2.31
CA SER A 136 16.82 -4.04 -2.45
C SER A 136 16.23 -3.23 -3.62
N VAL A 137 16.42 -1.92 -3.62
CA VAL A 137 16.08 -1.07 -4.79
C VAL A 137 16.88 -1.43 -6.05
N LYS A 138 17.96 -2.22 -5.92
CA LYS A 138 18.73 -2.76 -7.03
C LYS A 138 18.12 -4.04 -7.62
N GLY A 139 17.12 -4.61 -6.96
CA GLY A 139 16.39 -5.79 -7.41
C GLY A 139 16.79 -7.09 -6.72
N ASP A 140 17.68 -7.06 -5.73
CA ASP A 140 18.15 -8.26 -5.04
C ASP A 140 17.15 -8.70 -3.97
N LYS A 141 16.76 -9.99 -3.96
CA LYS A 141 15.91 -10.52 -2.88
C LYS A 141 16.71 -10.59 -1.59
N LEU A 142 16.27 -9.87 -0.55
CA LEU A 142 16.91 -9.85 0.76
C LEU A 142 16.35 -10.94 1.67
N TRP A 143 15.03 -11.05 1.74
CA TRP A 143 14.36 -12.11 2.49
C TRP A 143 12.91 -12.31 2.00
N GLU A 144 12.35 -13.44 2.42
CA GLU A 144 10.94 -13.80 2.19
C GLU A 144 10.42 -14.42 3.47
N TYR A 145 9.31 -13.89 3.98
CA TYR A 145 8.60 -14.44 5.11
C TYR A 145 7.28 -15.03 4.62
N LYS A 146 7.08 -16.34 4.82
CA LYS A 146 5.87 -17.06 4.43
C LYS A 146 5.35 -17.91 5.59
N ASN A 147 4.13 -17.65 6.04
CA ASN A 147 3.48 -18.48 7.06
C ASN A 147 1.95 -18.36 7.01
N GLU A 148 1.29 -19.38 6.46
CA GLU A 148 -0.18 -19.42 6.28
C GLU A 148 -0.96 -19.46 7.60
N SER A 149 -0.35 -19.97 8.68
CA SER A 149 -1.01 -20.03 9.98
C SER A 149 -1.05 -18.69 10.71
N ILE A 150 -0.12 -17.78 10.37
CA ILE A 150 0.03 -16.46 11.02
C ILE A 150 -0.45 -15.34 10.10
N MET A 151 -0.13 -15.44 8.81
CA MET A 151 -0.51 -14.51 7.77
C MET A 151 -1.34 -15.23 6.73
N ASN A 152 -2.63 -14.96 6.71
CA ASN A 152 -3.53 -15.43 5.66
C ASN A 152 -4.42 -14.27 5.19
N GLY A 153 -4.62 -14.21 3.87
CA GLY A 153 -5.30 -13.10 3.21
C GLY A 153 -4.60 -11.77 3.50
N VAL A 154 -3.28 -11.70 3.29
CA VAL A 154 -2.54 -10.47 3.57
C VAL A 154 -3.06 -9.29 2.74
N THR A 155 -3.34 -8.18 3.40
CA THR A 155 -3.75 -6.90 2.79
C THR A 155 -3.05 -5.75 3.49
N GLY A 156 -2.74 -4.69 2.77
CA GLY A 156 -2.02 -3.55 3.36
C GLY A 156 -0.61 -3.89 3.84
N ILE A 157 0.30 -2.94 3.68
CA ILE A 157 1.65 -3.05 4.22
C ILE A 157 2.12 -1.65 4.57
N ALA A 158 2.76 -1.53 5.73
CA ALA A 158 3.38 -0.29 6.14
C ALA A 158 4.70 -0.60 6.86
N VAL A 159 5.63 0.33 6.84
CA VAL A 159 6.92 0.18 7.50
C VAL A 159 7.20 1.43 8.33
N ASP A 160 7.73 1.24 9.54
CA ASP A 160 8.10 2.33 10.44
C ASP A 160 9.54 2.82 10.21
N GLU A 161 9.96 3.84 10.98
CA GLU A 161 11.30 4.41 10.91
C GLU A 161 12.42 3.46 11.36
N HIS A 162 12.08 2.40 12.10
CA HIS A 162 13.01 1.36 12.53
C HIS A 162 13.08 0.18 11.56
N GLY A 163 12.28 0.21 10.48
CA GLY A 163 12.21 -0.86 9.49
C GLY A 163 11.35 -2.05 9.92
N ILE A 164 10.50 -1.90 10.93
CA ILE A 164 9.50 -2.91 11.29
C ILE A 164 8.35 -2.84 10.28
N VAL A 165 8.12 -3.95 9.61
CA VAL A 165 7.06 -4.10 8.61
C VAL A 165 5.80 -4.60 9.30
N SER A 166 4.74 -3.80 9.20
CA SER A 166 3.40 -4.16 9.65
C SER A 166 2.56 -4.64 8.48
N VAL A 167 1.90 -5.79 8.62
CA VAL A 167 1.05 -6.39 7.58
C VAL A 167 -0.30 -6.78 8.16
N ILE A 168 -1.40 -6.47 7.48
CA ILE A 168 -2.73 -6.97 7.90
C ILE A 168 -2.86 -8.41 7.42
N SER A 169 -3.27 -9.31 8.30
CA SER A 169 -3.79 -10.61 7.93
C SER A 169 -5.31 -10.60 8.06
N ASN A 170 -6.03 -10.44 6.93
CA ASN A 170 -7.48 -10.33 6.97
C ASN A 170 -8.17 -11.60 7.48
N SER A 171 -7.72 -12.78 7.04
CA SER A 171 -8.34 -14.03 7.46
C SER A 171 -8.13 -14.31 8.94
N ASN A 172 -6.99 -13.90 9.49
CA ASN A 172 -6.67 -14.08 10.92
C ASN A 172 -7.12 -12.88 11.78
N ARG A 173 -7.59 -11.80 11.16
CA ARG A 173 -8.02 -10.54 11.82
C ARG A 173 -6.95 -10.00 12.76
N SER A 174 -5.72 -9.94 12.28
CA SER A 174 -4.55 -9.53 13.04
C SER A 174 -3.62 -8.65 12.22
N ILE A 175 -2.69 -8.00 12.91
CA ILE A 175 -1.57 -7.29 12.32
C ILE A 175 -0.30 -8.00 12.71
N VAL A 176 0.52 -8.39 11.75
CA VAL A 176 1.78 -9.09 11.98
C VAL A 176 2.91 -8.09 11.82
N LEU A 177 3.79 -8.02 12.83
CA LEU A 177 5.00 -7.23 12.81
C LEU A 177 6.19 -8.11 12.46
N ILE A 178 6.89 -7.76 11.39
CA ILE A 178 8.08 -8.44 10.88
C ILE A 178 9.26 -7.48 11.04
N SER A 179 10.33 -7.93 11.67
CA SER A 179 11.56 -7.14 11.80
C SER A 179 12.24 -6.95 10.45
N SER A 180 13.16 -5.99 10.38
CA SER A 180 13.91 -5.67 9.17
C SER A 180 14.75 -6.83 8.62
N ASP A 181 15.07 -7.83 9.44
CA ASP A 181 15.75 -9.08 9.06
C ASP A 181 14.78 -10.22 8.63
N GLY A 182 13.47 -9.94 8.52
CA GLY A 182 12.48 -10.89 8.03
C GLY A 182 11.96 -11.88 9.06
N LYS A 183 12.24 -11.69 10.36
CA LYS A 183 11.69 -12.51 11.44
C LYS A 183 10.39 -11.92 11.98
N ILE A 184 9.53 -12.75 12.55
CA ILE A 184 8.40 -12.23 13.32
C ILE A 184 8.94 -11.56 14.58
N SER A 185 8.52 -10.31 14.79
CA SER A 185 8.68 -9.61 16.05
C SER A 185 7.52 -9.94 17.00
N ARG A 186 6.27 -9.71 16.55
CA ARG A 186 5.05 -10.00 17.31
C ARG A 186 3.80 -9.98 16.43
N THR A 187 2.70 -10.54 16.92
CA THR A 187 1.36 -10.35 16.34
C THR A 187 0.59 -9.39 17.22
N LEU A 188 0.19 -8.26 16.66
CA LEU A 188 -0.69 -7.27 17.29
C LEU A 188 -2.14 -7.54 16.89
N LEU A 189 -3.03 -7.35 17.87
CA LEU A 189 -4.48 -7.29 17.70
C LEU A 189 -5.11 -8.62 17.25
N THR A 190 -6.21 -8.97 17.91
CA THR A 190 -6.97 -10.19 17.60
C THR A 190 -8.42 -9.82 17.30
N ALA A 191 -9.25 -10.76 16.86
CA ALA A 191 -10.68 -10.55 16.61
C ALA A 191 -11.44 -9.83 17.75
N LYS A 192 -10.89 -9.79 18.98
CA LYS A 192 -11.41 -9.04 20.13
C LYS A 192 -11.36 -7.51 19.95
N ASP A 193 -10.45 -7.01 19.12
CA ASP A 193 -10.25 -5.56 18.87
C ASP A 193 -11.08 -5.03 17.70
N ARG A 194 -12.06 -5.82 17.23
CA ARG A 194 -13.03 -5.48 16.17
C ARG A 194 -12.42 -5.12 14.80
N ILE A 195 -11.19 -5.58 14.52
CA ILE A 195 -10.67 -5.55 13.14
C ILE A 195 -11.56 -6.48 12.29
N THR A 196 -12.43 -5.87 11.50
CA THR A 196 -13.11 -6.53 10.38
C THR A 196 -12.18 -6.53 9.16
N THR A 197 -12.63 -7.09 8.03
CA THR A 197 -11.92 -7.01 6.75
C THR A 197 -11.34 -5.61 6.55
N SER A 198 -10.03 -5.48 6.39
CA SER A 198 -9.31 -4.20 6.32
C SER A 198 -8.46 -4.15 5.05
N TYR A 199 -8.38 -2.97 4.42
CA TYR A 199 -7.76 -2.83 3.09
C TYR A 199 -6.42 -2.11 3.14
N GLY A 200 -6.38 -0.96 3.80
CA GLY A 200 -5.24 -0.05 3.79
C GLY A 200 -4.62 0.11 5.17
N MET A 201 -3.31 0.29 5.18
CA MET A 201 -2.52 0.56 6.38
C MET A 201 -1.51 1.66 6.09
N TYR A 202 -1.34 2.59 7.04
CA TYR A 202 -0.36 3.66 6.96
C TYR A 202 0.13 4.03 8.37
N PHE A 203 1.40 4.43 8.47
CA PHE A 203 2.01 4.92 9.70
C PHE A 203 1.88 6.44 9.82
N HIS A 204 1.26 6.92 10.89
CA HIS A 204 1.22 8.34 11.23
C HIS A 204 1.77 8.57 12.64
N ILE A 205 2.95 9.19 12.77
CA ILE A 205 3.56 9.65 14.03
C ILE A 205 3.41 8.59 15.16
N ASN A 206 4.17 7.50 15.07
CA ASN A 206 4.18 6.37 16.02
C ASN A 206 2.86 5.61 16.20
N LYS A 207 1.84 5.92 15.41
CA LYS A 207 0.59 5.18 15.37
C LYS A 207 0.42 4.46 14.04
N LEU A 208 -0.07 3.24 14.11
CA LEU A 208 -0.54 2.52 12.95
C LEU A 208 -2.02 2.82 12.73
N CYS A 209 -2.34 3.38 11.57
CA CYS A 209 -3.70 3.65 11.14
C CYS A 209 -4.16 2.54 10.19
N VAL A 210 -5.30 1.93 10.50
CA VAL A 210 -5.93 0.87 9.71
C VAL A 210 -7.32 1.31 9.31
N VAL A 211 -7.67 1.13 8.03
CA VAL A 211 -9.03 1.38 7.54
C VAL A 211 -9.74 0.06 7.27
N SER A 212 -10.89 -0.11 7.94
CA SER A 212 -11.76 -1.26 7.73
C SER A 212 -12.67 -1.08 6.51
N TYR A 213 -13.22 -2.20 6.02
CA TYR A 213 -14.22 -2.26 4.95
C TYR A 213 -15.48 -1.43 5.27
N SER A 214 -15.80 -1.29 6.56
CA SER A 214 -16.95 -0.49 7.02
C SER A 214 -16.64 1.01 7.12
N GLY A 215 -15.49 1.46 6.61
CA GLY A 215 -15.07 2.85 6.66
C GLY A 215 -14.62 3.32 8.05
N HIS A 216 -14.33 2.40 8.98
CA HIS A 216 -13.83 2.79 10.29
C HIS A 216 -12.31 2.96 10.26
N LEU A 217 -11.84 4.06 10.83
CA LEU A 217 -10.43 4.30 11.08
C LEU A 217 -10.07 3.79 12.49
N LEU A 218 -9.18 2.80 12.55
CA LEU A 218 -8.61 2.28 13.78
C LEU A 218 -7.18 2.81 13.93
N LYS A 219 -6.79 3.21 15.14
CA LYS A 219 -5.45 3.71 15.45
C LYS A 219 -4.85 2.88 16.58
N PHE A 220 -3.61 2.45 16.39
CA PHE A 220 -2.91 1.60 17.34
C PHE A 220 -1.58 2.21 17.73
N ASP A 221 -1.29 2.22 19.02
CA ASP A 221 0.03 2.57 19.53
C ASP A 221 0.95 1.37 19.35
N ILE A 222 2.04 1.57 18.61
CA ILE A 222 3.08 0.54 18.43
C ILE A 222 4.24 0.91 19.34
N ALA A 223 4.00 0.76 20.65
CA ALA A 223 5.04 0.79 21.68
C ALA A 223 5.53 -0.63 21.98
#